data_AF-A0A2N4YRR3-F1
#
_entry.id   AF-A0A2N4YRR3-F1
#
_cell.length_a   1.000
_cell.length_b   1.000
_cell.length_c   1.000
_cell.angle_alpha   90.00
_cell.angle_beta   90.00
_cell.angle_gamma   90.00
#
_symmetry.space_group_name_H-M   'P 1'
#
loop_
_entity.id
_entity.type
_entity.pdbx_description
1 polymer ?
#
loop_
_entity_poly.entity_id
_entity_poly.type
_entity_poly.pdbx_seq_one_letter_code
_entity_poly.pdbx_strand_id
1 'polypeptide(L)' 'MANRMILNETAWFGRGAINALTDEVARRGYRKALIVTDSTLARCGAAAKVTDKLDAAGLAWDMFSDVIPN' A
#
# COMPACT_ATOMS: atom_id res chain seq x y z
N MET A 1 19.88 26.48 -17.49
CA MET A 1 19.09 25.23 -17.63
C MET A 1 18.54 24.90 -16.25
N ALA A 2 17.23 24.69 -16.10
CA ALA A 2 16.64 24.39 -14.78
C ALA A 2 16.63 22.87 -14.54
N ASN A 3 16.99 22.44 -13.34
CA ASN A 3 16.87 21.05 -12.92
C ASN A 3 15.48 20.81 -12.32
N ARG A 4 14.79 19.75 -12.75
CA ARG A 4 13.46 19.37 -12.23
C ARG A 4 13.59 18.21 -11.25
N MET A 5 12.98 18.36 -10.08
CA MET A 5 12.80 17.29 -9.10
C MET A 5 11.33 16.88 -9.06
N ILE A 6 11.06 15.58 -9.07
CA ILE A 6 9.72 15.01 -8.91
C ILE A 6 9.76 14.17 -7.62
N LEU A 7 8.89 14.50 -6.68
CA LEU A 7 8.83 13.90 -5.35
C LEU A 7 7.42 13.44 -5.03
N ASN A 8 7.27 12.57 -4.04
CA ASN A 8 5.97 12.27 -3.45
C ASN A 8 5.42 13.52 -2.74
N GLU A 9 4.17 13.89 -3.01
CA GLU A 9 3.48 14.98 -2.33
C GLU A 9 3.17 14.65 -0.87
N THR A 10 2.96 13.36 -0.56
CA THR A 10 2.69 12.86 0.80
C THR A 10 3.54 11.62 1.04
N ALA A 11 4.28 11.59 2.15
CA ALA A 11 5.08 10.45 2.58
C ALA A 11 5.08 10.34 4.11
N TRP A 12 4.99 9.10 4.61
CA TRP A 12 5.00 8.77 6.03
C TRP A 12 6.27 8.00 6.38
N PHE A 13 6.97 8.40 7.45
CA PHE A 13 8.25 7.81 7.84
C PHE A 13 8.21 7.29 9.27
N GLY A 14 8.94 6.19 9.53
CA GLY A 14 9.10 5.60 10.86
C GLY A 14 8.35 4.28 11.07
N ARG A 15 8.67 3.59 12.17
CA ARG A 15 8.00 2.35 12.56
C ARG A 15 6.51 2.63 12.80
N GLY A 16 5.64 1.87 12.15
CA GLY A 16 4.19 2.05 12.26
C GLY A 16 3.59 3.02 11.24
N ALA A 17 4.38 3.61 10.34
CA ALA A 17 3.88 4.49 9.27
C ALA A 17 2.75 3.88 8.42
N ILE A 18 2.74 2.55 8.26
CA ILE A 18 1.68 1.82 7.57
C ILE A 18 0.28 2.02 8.18
N ASN A 19 0.17 2.45 9.45
CA ASN A 19 -1.10 2.75 10.10
C ASN A 19 -1.82 3.95 9.47
N ALA A 20 -1.10 4.86 8.79
CA ALA A 20 -1.71 6.00 8.11
C ALA A 20 -2.39 5.63 6.77
N LEU A 21 -2.23 4.39 6.30
CA LEU A 21 -2.73 3.96 5.01
C LEU A 21 -4.26 4.10 4.89
N THR A 22 -5.01 3.62 5.89
CA THR A 22 -6.48 3.60 5.85
C THR A 22 -7.05 5.02 5.84
N ASP A 23 -6.42 5.93 6.60
CA ASP A 23 -6.80 7.34 6.66
C ASP A 23 -6.54 8.04 5.32
N GLU A 24 -5.41 7.76 4.68
CA GLU A 24 -5.10 8.29 3.34
C GLU A 24 -6.09 7.78 2.27
N VAL A 25 -6.45 6.50 2.32
CA VAL A 25 -7.44 5.90 1.43
C VAL A 25 -8.80 6.59 1.60
N ALA A 26 -9.24 6.78 2.85
CA ALA A 26 -10.50 7.45 3.18
C ALA A 26 -10.49 8.93 2.75
N ARG A 27 -9.42 9.66 3.08
CA ARG A 27 -9.22 11.08 2.71
C ARG A 27 -9.31 11.31 1.20
N ARG A 28 -8.84 10.34 0.41
CA ARG A 28 -8.85 10.39 -1.06
C ARG A 28 -10.13 9.84 -1.68
N GLY A 29 -11.03 9.24 -0.88
CA GLY A 29 -12.32 8.72 -1.33
C GLY A 29 -12.25 7.44 -2.16
N TYR A 30 -11.17 6.67 -2.05
CA TYR A 30 -11.06 5.38 -2.75
C TYR A 30 -11.90 4.31 -2.08
N ARG A 31 -12.36 3.33 -2.87
CA ARG A 31 -13.36 2.33 -2.43
C ARG A 31 -12.89 0.89 -2.50
N LYS A 32 -12.01 0.55 -3.45
CA LYS A 32 -11.42 -0.78 -3.59
C LYS A 32 -9.97 -0.67 -4.02
N ALA A 33 -9.07 -1.38 -3.33
CA ALA A 33 -7.66 -1.49 -3.71
C ALA A 33 -7.40 -2.75 -4.55
N LEU A 34 -6.40 -2.68 -5.44
CA LEU A 34 -5.72 -3.86 -5.97
C LEU A 34 -4.30 -3.85 -5.41
N ILE A 35 -3.98 -4.84 -4.58
CA ILE A 35 -2.65 -5.02 -4.02
C ILE A 35 -1.80 -5.77 -5.04
N VAL A 36 -0.70 -5.14 -5.46
CA VAL A 36 0.25 -5.72 -6.41
C VAL A 36 1.51 -6.10 -5.63
N THR A 37 1.83 -7.39 -5.61
CA THR A 37 2.97 -7.93 -4.84
C THR A 37 3.50 -9.21 -5.50
N ASP A 38 4.53 -9.81 -4.90
CA ASP A 38 5.07 -11.11 -5.30
C ASP A 38 4.65 -12.23 -4.33
N SER A 39 4.83 -13.47 -4.78
CA SER A 39 4.44 -14.65 -4.01
C SER A 39 5.21 -14.81 -2.68
N THR A 40 6.42 -14.23 -2.58
CA THR A 40 7.22 -14.30 -1.35
C THR A 40 6.63 -13.39 -0.28
N LEU A 41 6.33 -12.14 -0.64
CA LEU A 41 5.73 -11.15 0.27
C LEU A 41 4.29 -11.53 0.67
N ALA A 42 3.56 -12.17 -0.24
CA ALA A 42 2.24 -12.74 0.06
C ALA A 42 2.35 -13.86 1.12
N ARG A 43 3.33 -14.76 1.01
CA ARG A 43 3.50 -15.92 1.89
C ARG A 43 4.17 -15.61 3.23
N CYS A 44 5.08 -14.64 3.29
CA CYS A 44 5.85 -14.34 4.51
C CYS A 44 5.11 -13.41 5.50
N GLY A 45 3.84 -13.09 5.23
CA GLY A 45 3.01 -12.23 6.08
C GLY A 45 3.32 -10.73 5.95
N ALA A 46 4.13 -10.32 4.98
CA ALA A 46 4.34 -8.90 4.70
C ALA A 46 3.10 -8.25 4.10
N ALA A 47 2.45 -8.91 3.12
CA ALA A 47 1.20 -8.44 2.54
C ALA A 47 0.06 -8.40 3.58
N ALA A 48 0.03 -9.36 4.51
CA ALA A 48 -0.94 -9.42 5.60
C ALA A 48 -0.97 -8.13 6.45
N LYS A 49 0.20 -7.54 6.73
CA LYS A 49 0.29 -6.27 7.47
C LYS A 49 -0.46 -5.11 6.82
N VAL A 50 -0.73 -5.20 5.51
CA VAL A 50 -1.52 -4.24 4.74
C VAL A 50 -2.99 -4.67 4.71
N THR A 51 -3.28 -5.90 4.29
CA THR A 51 -4.65 -6.40 4.13
C THR A 51 -5.41 -6.40 5.45
N ASP A 52 -4.78 -6.79 6.55
CA ASP A 52 -5.42 -6.84 7.88
C ASP A 52 -5.92 -5.44 8.31
N LYS A 53 -5.22 -4.38 7.89
CA LYS A 53 -5.64 -2.99 8.16
C LYS A 53 -6.79 -2.57 7.28
N LEU A 54 -6.77 -2.96 6.01
CA LEU A 54 -7.86 -2.70 5.08
C LEU A 54 -9.13 -3.43 5.55
N ASP A 55 -9.01 -4.69 5.95
CA ASP A 55 -10.11 -5.49 6.50
C ASP A 55 -10.67 -4.87 7.79
N ALA A 56 -9.80 -4.49 8.74
CA ALA A 56 -10.22 -3.83 9.96
C ALA A 56 -10.92 -2.48 9.72
N ALA A 57 -10.57 -1.78 8.63
CA ALA A 57 -11.21 -0.53 8.22
C ALA A 57 -12.41 -0.73 7.28
N GLY A 58 -12.78 -1.97 6.93
CA GLY A 58 -13.86 -2.26 6.00
C GLY A 58 -13.59 -1.84 4.55
N LEU A 59 -12.32 -1.70 4.15
CA LEU A 59 -11.91 -1.30 2.82
C LEU A 59 -11.74 -2.53 1.92
N ALA A 60 -12.50 -2.59 0.83
CA ALA A 60 -12.41 -3.70 -0.11
C ALA A 60 -11.04 -3.75 -0.79
N TRP A 61 -10.52 -4.96 -1.00
CA TRP A 61 -9.29 -5.16 -1.74
C TRP A 61 -9.31 -6.46 -2.53
N ASP A 62 -8.35 -6.59 -3.45
CA ASP A 62 -8.04 -7.79 -4.20
C ASP A 62 -6.51 -7.88 -4.36
N MET A 63 -5.96 -9.02 -4.74
CA MET A 63 -4.52 -9.20 -4.82
C MET A 63 -4.05 -9.86 -6.12
N PHE A 64 -3.03 -9.27 -6.73
CA PHE A 64 -2.20 -9.87 -7.75
C PHE A 64 -0.82 -10.16 -7.14
N SER A 65 -0.44 -11.45 -7.07
CA SER A 65 0.78 -11.93 -6.39
C SER A 65 1.86 -12.48 -7.32
N ASP A 66 1.70 -12.32 -8.64
CA ASP A 66 2.52 -13.01 -9.62
C ASP A 66 3.63 -12.11 -10.20
N VAL A 67 4.04 -11.08 -9.45
CA VAL A 67 5.22 -10.28 -9.81
C VAL A 67 6.48 -11.15 -9.73
N ILE A 68 7.30 -11.09 -10.78
CA ILE A 68 8.56 -11.83 -10.91
C ILE A 68 9.73 -10.82 -10.99
N PRO A 69 10.85 -11.03 -10.27
CA PRO A 69 12.05 -10.20 -10.41
C PRO A 69 12.64 -10.25 -11.84
N ASN A 70 13.19 -9.12 -12.30
CA ASN A 70 13.96 -9.02 -13.55
C ASN A 70 15.46 -9.10 -13.29
#